data_AF-A0A1S1NKS1-F1
#
_entry.id   AF-A0A1S1NKS1-F1
#
_cell.length_a   1.000
_cell.length_b   1.000
_cell.length_c   1.000
_cell.angle_alpha   90.00
_cell.angle_beta   90.00
_cell.angle_gamma   90.00
#
_symmetry.space_group_name_H-M   'P 1'
#
loop_
_entity.id
_entity.type
_entity.pdbx_description
1 polymer ?
#
loop_
_entity_poly.entity_id
_entity_poly.type
_entity_poly.pdbx_seq_one_letter_code
_entity_poly.pdbx_strand_id
1 'polypeptide(L)' 'MRHLDSLDTQFIVAEDGRNHTHIVAASVYDPSTAPGGTMTVEDVRALVAERLHLLPVFRWRLVPIPSASTTRTGLKT' A
#
# COMPACT_ATOMS: atom_id res chain seq x y z
N MET A 1 -16.75 -3.87 -4.90
CA MET A 1 -15.94 -2.69 -5.28
C MET A 1 -16.23 -1.57 -4.28
N ARG A 2 -15.27 -0.67 -4.04
CA ARG A 2 -15.44 0.48 -3.16
C ARG A 2 -14.77 1.70 -3.80
N HIS A 3 -15.32 2.88 -3.56
CA HIS A 3 -14.63 4.12 -3.92
C HIS A 3 -13.47 4.36 -2.95
N LEU A 4 -12.42 5.03 -3.45
CA LEU A 4 -11.40 5.62 -2.58
C LEU A 4 -12.02 6.78 -1.80
N ASP A 5 -11.55 6.99 -0.58
CA ASP A 5 -11.88 8.21 0.13
C ASP A 5 -11.09 9.41 -0.44
N SER A 6 -11.34 10.61 0.11
CA SER A 6 -10.71 11.83 -0.38
C SER A 6 -9.20 11.85 -0.15
N LEU A 7 -8.70 11.25 0.94
CA LEU A 7 -7.28 11.22 1.27
C LEU A 7 -6.55 10.23 0.36
N ASP A 8 -7.05 9.00 0.24
CA ASP A 8 -6.55 7.98 -0.68
C ASP A 8 -6.44 8.54 -2.11
N THR A 9 -7.43 9.33 -2.54
CA THR A 9 -7.42 9.97 -3.87
C THR A 9 -6.29 10.98 -4.02
N GLN A 10 -5.98 11.76 -2.98
CA GLN A 10 -4.88 12.75 -3.02
C GLN A 10 -3.52 12.08 -3.26
N PHE A 11 -3.27 10.92 -2.63
CA PHE A 11 -2.04 10.16 -2.85
C PHE A 11 -1.89 9.72 -4.32
N ILE A 12 -2.97 9.24 -4.94
CA ILE A 12 -2.95 8.82 -6.34
C ILE A 12 -2.79 10.01 -7.30
N VAL A 13 -3.46 11.13 -7.03
CA VAL A 13 -3.42 12.32 -7.90
C VAL A 13 -2.06 13.04 -7.82
N ALA A 14 -1.40 13.03 -6.66
CA ALA A 14 -0.12 13.68 -6.46
C ALA A 14 1.08 12.86 -6.99
N GLU A 15 0.88 11.59 -7.32
CA GLU A 15 1.95 10.72 -7.82
C GLU A 15 2.33 11.05 -9.27
N ASP A 16 3.62 11.17 -9.55
CA ASP A 16 4.19 11.29 -10.90
C ASP A 16 5.55 10.57 -11.01
N GLY A 17 6.21 10.67 -12.16
CA GLY A 17 7.49 9.99 -12.40
C GLY A 17 8.66 10.45 -11.51
N ARG A 18 8.49 11.47 -10.68
CA ARG A 18 9.48 12.02 -9.75
C ARG A 18 9.00 12.06 -8.29
N ASN A 19 7.69 12.10 -8.07
CA ASN A 19 7.06 12.13 -6.75
C ASN A 19 6.25 10.85 -6.53
N HIS A 20 6.81 9.92 -5.76
CA HIS A 20 6.12 8.67 -5.41
C HIS A 20 5.45 8.82 -4.06
N THR A 21 4.18 8.41 -3.95
CA THR A 21 3.39 8.68 -2.73
C THR A 21 3.27 7.45 -1.82
N HIS A 22 4.01 6.38 -2.10
CA HIS A 22 4.09 5.22 -1.20
C HIS A 22 4.80 5.58 0.12
N ILE A 23 4.27 5.05 1.22
CA ILE A 23 4.83 5.23 2.55
C ILE A 23 5.58 3.96 2.94
N VAL A 24 6.77 4.13 3.50
CA VAL A 24 7.59 3.03 4.04
C VAL A 24 7.90 3.31 5.50
N ALA A 25 7.79 2.26 6.32
CA ALA A 25 8.30 2.26 7.68
C ALA A 25 9.46 1.25 7.77
N ALA A 26 10.55 1.65 8.41
CA ALA A 26 11.65 0.77 8.76
C ALA A 26 11.80 0.74 10.28
N SER A 27 11.82 -0.47 10.84
CA SER A 27 11.87 -0.69 12.29
C SER A 27 13.02 -1.64 12.63
N VAL A 28 13.72 -1.36 13.73
CA VAL A 28 14.79 -2.19 14.27
C VAL A 28 14.29 -2.83 15.56
N TYR A 29 14.51 -4.14 15.71
CA TYR A 29 14.06 -4.93 16.84
C TYR A 29 15.24 -5.63 17.50
N ASP A 30 15.18 -5.84 18.82
CA ASP A 30 16.12 -6.64 19.59
C ASP A 30 15.64 -8.11 19.65
N PRO A 31 16.32 -9.05 18.98
CA PRO A 31 15.91 -10.46 18.95
C PRO A 31 15.97 -11.15 20.31
N SER A 32 16.76 -10.64 21.27
CA SER A 32 16.89 -11.26 22.60
C SER A 32 15.58 -11.25 23.40
N THR A 33 14.63 -10.39 23.00
CA THR A 33 13.30 -10.25 23.61
C THR A 33 12.24 -11.15 22.98
N ALA A 34 12.55 -11.84 21.87
CA ALA A 34 11.63 -12.76 21.21
C ALA A 34 11.50 -14.09 21.98
N PRO A 35 10.39 -14.85 21.83
CA PRO A 35 10.31 -16.21 22.32
C PRO A 35 11.47 -17.07 21.78
N GLY A 36 12.30 -17.62 22.67
CA GLY A 36 13.51 -18.35 22.29
C GLY A 36 14.76 -17.48 22.08
N GLY A 37 14.69 -16.18 22.33
CA GLY A 37 15.83 -15.25 22.32
C GLY A 37 16.46 -15.02 20.94
N THR A 38 15.77 -15.41 19.88
CA THR A 38 16.22 -15.27 18.49
C THR A 38 15.04 -14.92 17.60
N MET A 39 15.31 -14.33 16.44
CA MET A 39 14.29 -14.02 15.43
C MET A 39 14.92 -14.16 14.04
N THR A 40 14.30 -15.00 13.21
CA THR A 40 14.72 -15.24 11.83
C THR A 40 13.78 -14.53 10.84
N VAL A 41 14.15 -14.52 9.56
CA VAL A 41 13.28 -13.99 8.50
C VAL A 41 12.04 -14.86 8.34
N GLU A 42 12.17 -16.17 8.53
CA GLU A 42 11.10 -17.16 8.46
C GLU A 42 10.04 -16.90 9.54
N ASP A 43 10.45 -16.54 10.75
CA ASP A 43 9.56 -16.17 11.85
C ASP A 43 8.72 -14.94 11.50
N VAL A 44 9.36 -13.90 10.95
CA VAL A 44 8.67 -12.68 10.50
C VAL A 44 7.68 -13.01 9.37
N ARG A 45 8.09 -13.86 8.41
CA ARG A 45 7.20 -14.29 7.32
C ARG A 45 5.99 -15.05 7.86
N ALA A 46 6.18 -15.95 8.81
CA ALA A 46 5.09 -16.70 9.45
C ALA A 46 4.12 -15.76 10.19
N LEU A 47 4.66 -14.81 10.97
CA LEU A 47 3.91 -13.80 11.71
C LEU A 47 3.03 -12.93 10.79
N VAL A 48 3.58 -12.50 9.66
CA VAL A 48 2.83 -11.74 8.66
C VAL A 48 1.77 -12.63 8.02
N ALA A 49 2.13 -13.82 7.56
CA ALA A 49 1.23 -14.74 6.86
C ALA A 49 0.00 -15.11 7.69
N GLU A 50 0.16 -15.40 8.98
CA GLU A 50 -0.97 -15.76 9.86
C GLU A 50 -1.96 -14.59 10.05
N ARG A 51 -1.50 -13.33 9.93
CA ARG A 51 -2.34 -12.12 10.09
C ARG A 51 -2.80 -11.49 8.78
N LEU A 52 -2.30 -11.92 7.62
CA LEU A 52 -2.69 -11.33 6.32
C LEU A 52 -4.21 -11.30 6.09
N HIS A 53 -4.96 -12.25 6.66
CA HIS A 53 -6.41 -12.27 6.56
C HIS A 53 -7.12 -11.11 7.28
N LEU A 54 -6.47 -10.48 8.27
CA LEU A 54 -6.95 -9.29 8.97
C LEU A 54 -6.74 -7.99 8.16
N LEU A 55 -5.94 -8.06 7.09
CA LEU A 55 -5.54 -6.90 6.29
C LEU A 55 -6.05 -7.08 4.85
N PRO A 56 -7.38 -6.99 4.63
CA PRO A 56 -7.98 -7.17 3.31
C PRO A 56 -7.45 -6.15 2.28
N VAL A 57 -6.91 -5.01 2.76
CA VAL A 57 -6.33 -3.95 1.94
C VAL A 57 -5.19 -4.44 1.04
N PHE A 58 -4.42 -5.43 1.49
CA PHE A 58 -3.32 -6.01 0.69
C PHE A 58 -3.78 -6.88 -0.48
N ARG A 59 -5.09 -7.14 -0.59
CA ARG A 59 -5.70 -7.90 -1.70
C ARG A 59 -6.46 -7.01 -2.66
N TRP A 60 -6.51 -5.71 -2.39
CA TRP A 60 -7.20 -4.76 -3.26
C TRP A 60 -6.32 -4.40 -4.45
N ARG A 61 -7.00 -4.08 -5.55
CA ARG A 61 -6.38 -3.56 -6.77
C ARG A 61 -7.10 -2.27 -7.11
N LEU A 62 -6.33 -1.24 -7.47
CA LEU A 62 -6.90 -0.02 -8.03
C LEU A 62 -7.49 -0.34 -9.40
N VAL A 63 -8.74 0.06 -9.61
CA VAL A 63 -9.46 -0.14 -10.88
C VAL A 63 -10.04 1.21 -11.30
N PRO A 64 -9.79 1.66 -12.54
CA PRO A 64 -10.42 2.87 -13.04
C PRO A 64 -11.94 2.65 -13.15
N ILE A 65 -12.70 3.64 -12.70
CA ILE A 65 -14.14 3.65 -12.94
C ILE A 65 -14.34 4.07 -14.39
N PRO A 66 -15.17 3.40 -15.19
CA PRO A 66 -15.50 3.87 -16.53
C PRO A 66 -16.07 5.29 -16.45
N SER A 67 -15.34 6.28 -16.93
CA SER A 67 -15.88 7.63 -17.07
C SER A 67 -16.83 7.65 -18.26
N ALA A 68 -18.09 8.01 -18.03
CA ALA A 68 -18.92 8.47 -19.14
C ALA A 68 -18.25 9.71 -19.73
N SER A 69 -17.75 9.61 -20.97
CA SER A 69 -17.03 10.63 -21.76
C SER A 69 -15.56 10.90 -21.38
N THR A 70 -14.66 10.19 -22.05
CA THR A 70 -13.33 10.71 -22.35
C THR A 70 -13.49 11.75 -23.46
N THR A 71 -13.57 13.02 -23.08
CA THR A 71 -13.18 14.13 -23.97
C THR A 71 -12.15 14.95 -23.21
N ARG A 72 -10.90 14.47 -23.18
CA ARG A 72 -9.77 15.31 -22.76
C ARG A 72 -9.26 16.06 -24.00
N THR A 73 -10.03 17.06 -24.43
CA THR A 73 -9.56 18.07 -25.38
C THR A 73 -8.54 18.96 -24.65
N GLY A 74 -7.27 18.83 -25.04
CA GLY A 74 -6.23 19.86 -25.00
C GLY A 74 -6.01 20.71 -23.74
N LEU A 75 -4.85 20.56 -23.11
CA LEU A 75 -4.01 21.69 -22.65
C LEU A 75 -2.56 21.18 -22.61
N LYS A 76 -1.80 21.45 -23.69
CA LYS A 76 -0.73 22.47 -23.83
C LYS A 76 0.50 22.19 -22.95
N THR A 77 1.60 21.93 -23.66
CA THR A 77 3.04 22.16 -23.36
C THR A 77 3.45 22.24 -21.90
#